data_AF-A0A812NJJ0-F1
#
_entry.id   AF-A0A812NJJ0-F1
#
_cell.length_a   1.000
_cell.length_b   1.000
_cell.length_c   1.000
_cell.angle_alpha   90.00
_cell.angle_beta   90.00
_cell.angle_gamma   90.00
#
_symmetry.space_group_name_H-M   'P 1'
#
loop_
_entity.id
_entity.type
_entity.pdbx_description
1 polymer ?
#
loop_
_entity_poly.entity_id
_entity_poly.type
_entity_poly.pdbx_seq_one_letter_code
_entity_poly.pdbx_strand_id
1 'polypeptide(L)'
;MLVLTRKPQEKIRIGDGITITVIKTKGSGVRLGIEAPADVPVLRGELLAARDSFVGTETDEASVPPAAANQAATNQAKSDSEVQFTRVKRSRVPSVLPNLLGEPGPLRAMMAGRATTGA
;
A
#
# COMPACT_ATOMS: atom_id res chain seq x y z
N MET A 1 -23.12 -7.02 -26.82
CA MET A 1 -22.53 -8.21 -26.16
C MET A 1 -22.36 -9.31 -27.20
N LEU A 2 -21.16 -9.83 -27.39
CA LEU A 2 -20.87 -10.96 -28.29
C LEU A 2 -20.57 -12.21 -27.47
N VAL A 3 -21.20 -13.34 -27.78
CA VAL A 3 -21.06 -14.59 -27.03
C VAL A 3 -20.39 -15.63 -27.92
N LEU A 4 -19.28 -16.19 -27.46
CA LEU A 4 -18.52 -17.21 -28.17
C LEU A 4 -18.29 -18.41 -27.25
N THR A 5 -18.65 -19.59 -27.73
CA THR A 5 -18.32 -20.85 -27.03
C THR A 5 -16.98 -21.35 -27.54
N ARG A 6 -16.03 -21.55 -26.62
CA ARG A 6 -14.68 -22.05 -26.89
C ARG A 6 -14.36 -23.26 -26.02
N LYS A 7 -13.57 -24.20 -26.56
CA LYS A 7 -12.99 -25.31 -25.80
C LYS A 7 -11.71 -24.87 -25.07
N PRO A 8 -11.24 -25.62 -24.05
CA PRO A 8 -9.92 -25.39 -23.47
C PRO A 8 -8.84 -25.40 -24.56
N GLN A 9 -7.83 -24.56 -24.37
CA GLN A 9 -6.73 -24.24 -25.29
C GLN A 9 -7.10 -23.44 -26.55
N GLU A 10 -8.38 -23.14 -26.78
CA GLU A 10 -8.78 -22.25 -27.86
C GLU A 10 -8.60 -20.76 -27.47
N LYS A 11 -8.40 -19.93 -28.49
CA LYS A 11 -8.12 -18.50 -28.36
C LYS A 11 -9.20 -17.64 -29.01
N ILE A 12 -9.43 -16.47 -28.43
CA ILE A 12 -10.30 -15.41 -28.93
C ILE A 12 -9.40 -14.18 -29.12
N ARG A 13 -9.42 -13.60 -30.32
CA ARG A 13 -8.66 -12.37 -30.62
C ARG A 13 -9.61 -11.18 -30.66
N ILE A 14 -9.20 -10.08 -30.03
CA ILE A 14 -9.93 -8.82 -30.00
C ILE A 14 -8.98 -7.75 -30.57
N GLY A 15 -9.33 -7.21 -31.74
CA GLY A 15 -8.43 -6.34 -32.49
C GLY A 15 -7.09 -7.02 -32.79
N ASP A 16 -6.02 -6.23 -32.83
CA ASP A 16 -4.69 -6.72 -33.21
C ASP A 16 -3.81 -7.08 -32.01
N GLY A 17 -4.07 -6.49 -30.83
CA GLY A 17 -3.20 -6.59 -29.66
C GLY A 17 -3.69 -7.49 -28.53
N ILE A 18 -4.97 -7.88 -28.50
CA ILE A 18 -5.54 -8.61 -27.34
C ILE A 18 -5.90 -10.04 -27.74
N THR A 19 -5.33 -11.01 -27.03
CA THR A 19 -5.64 -12.44 -27.20
C THR A 19 -6.05 -13.06 -25.87
N ILE A 20 -7.26 -13.59 -25.81
CA ILE A 20 -7.79 -14.32 -24.65
C ILE A 20 -7.70 -15.81 -24.95
N THR A 21 -7.01 -16.56 -24.09
CA THR A 21 -6.86 -18.01 -24.18
C THR A 21 -7.64 -18.68 -23.05
N VAL A 22 -8.49 -19.65 -23.38
CA VAL A 22 -9.14 -20.47 -22.34
C VAL A 22 -8.15 -21.53 -21.89
N ILE A 23 -7.52 -21.37 -20.72
CA ILE A 23 -6.49 -22.30 -20.26
C ILE A 23 -7.12 -23.61 -19.80
N LYS A 24 -8.11 -23.52 -18.91
CA LYS A 24 -8.85 -24.68 -18.41
C LYS A 24 -10.18 -24.27 -17.80
N THR A 25 -11.14 -25.17 -17.87
CA THR A 25 -12.43 -25.08 -17.19
C THR A 25 -12.45 -26.13 -16.07
N LYS A 26 -12.80 -25.73 -14.85
CA LYS A 26 -12.97 -26.65 -13.72
C LYS A 26 -14.21 -26.27 -12.92
N GLY A 27 -15.26 -27.09 -13.03
CA GLY A 27 -16.52 -26.85 -12.33
C GLY A 27 -17.08 -25.47 -12.68
N SER A 28 -17.26 -24.61 -11.67
CA SER A 28 -17.72 -23.23 -11.82
C SER A 28 -16.63 -22.22 -12.19
N GLY A 29 -15.35 -22.60 -12.11
CA GLY A 29 -14.22 -21.70 -12.34
C GLY A 29 -13.59 -21.90 -13.71
N VAL A 30 -13.27 -20.80 -14.37
CA VAL A 30 -12.53 -20.80 -15.65
C VAL A 30 -11.21 -20.07 -15.46
N ARG A 31 -10.12 -20.64 -15.98
CA ARG A 31 -8.84 -19.95 -16.08
C ARG A 31 -8.70 -19.36 -17.47
N LEU A 32 -8.57 -18.05 -17.51
CA LEU A 32 -8.34 -17.29 -18.73
C LEU A 32 -6.90 -16.76 -18.69
N GLY A 33 -6.17 -16.98 -19.77
CA GLY A 33 -4.94 -16.26 -20.07
C GLY A 33 -5.29 -15.05 -20.92
N ILE A 34 -4.81 -13.87 -20.55
CA ILE A 34 -5.04 -12.66 -21.32
C ILE A 34 -3.66 -12.13 -21.70
N GLU A 35 -3.41 -12.06 -22.99
CA GLU A 35 -2.24 -11.43 -23.59
C GLU A 35 -2.71 -10.10 -24.16
N ALA A 36 -2.15 -9.01 -23.65
CA ALA A 36 -2.48 -7.65 -24.06
C ALA A 36 -1.19 -6.80 -24.03
N PRO A 37 -1.09 -5.75 -24.86
CA PRO A 37 0.02 -4.80 -24.82
C PRO A 37 0.05 -4.05 -23.48
N ALA A 38 1.22 -3.53 -23.13
CA ALA A 38 1.46 -2.83 -21.86
C ALA A 38 0.58 -1.57 -21.67
N ASP A 39 0.13 -0.97 -22.78
CA ASP A 39 -0.72 0.21 -22.77
C ASP A 39 -2.15 -0.08 -22.30
N VAL A 40 -2.59 -1.34 -22.35
CA VAL A 40 -3.96 -1.75 -21.98
C VAL A 40 -3.94 -2.44 -20.62
N PRO A 41 -4.45 -1.79 -19.55
CA PRO A 41 -4.49 -2.39 -18.23
C PRO A 41 -5.51 -3.53 -18.18
N VAL A 42 -5.09 -4.71 -17.71
CA VAL A 42 -5.96 -5.87 -17.50
C VAL A 42 -6.28 -5.97 -16.01
N LEU A 43 -7.52 -5.66 -15.65
CA LEU A 43 -8.01 -5.71 -14.27
C LEU A 43 -9.16 -6.72 -14.17
N ARG A 44 -9.40 -7.21 -12.95
CA ARG A 44 -10.61 -7.99 -12.65
C ARG A 44 -11.79 -7.03 -12.48
N GLY A 45 -12.97 -7.44 -12.94
CA GLY A 45 -14.14 -6.55 -13.01
C GLY A 45 -14.55 -5.95 -11.67
N GLU A 46 -14.35 -6.69 -10.57
CA GLU A 46 -14.63 -6.22 -9.22
C GLU A 46 -13.71 -5.08 -8.75
N LEU A 47 -12.55 -4.91 -9.38
CA LEU A 47 -11.58 -3.88 -9.00
C LEU A 47 -11.81 -2.53 -9.67
N LEU A 48 -12.69 -2.44 -10.69
CA LEU A 48 -12.96 -1.18 -11.38
C LEU A 48 -13.60 -0.13 -10.46
N ALA A 49 -14.58 -0.55 -9.64
CA ALA A 49 -15.33 0.36 -8.77
C ALA A 49 -14.44 1.15 -7.77
N ALA A 50 -13.27 0.62 -7.44
CA ALA A 50 -12.31 1.26 -6.54
C ALA A 50 -11.40 2.30 -7.21
N ARG A 51 -11.31 2.35 -8.56
CA ARG A 51 -10.47 3.33 -9.28
C ARG A 51 -11.29 4.49 -9.85
N ASP A 52 -12.50 4.22 -10.31
CA ASP A 52 -13.37 5.28 -10.87
C ASP A 52 -13.79 6.32 -9.81
N SER A 53 -13.69 5.97 -8.52
CA SER A 53 -13.96 6.87 -7.40
C SER A 53 -12.80 7.81 -7.01
N PHE A 54 -11.60 7.62 -7.58
CA PHE A 54 -10.40 8.40 -7.22
C PHE A 54 -9.80 9.24 -8.36
N VAL A 55 -10.30 9.14 -9.61
CA VAL A 55 -9.80 9.96 -10.72
C VAL A 55 -10.67 11.20 -10.90
N GLY A 56 -10.50 12.13 -9.97
CA GLY A 56 -10.95 13.51 -10.08
C GLY A 56 -9.84 14.41 -9.57
N THR A 57 -9.38 15.31 -10.45
CA THR A 57 -8.43 16.43 -10.23
C THR A 57 -6.98 16.06 -9.96
N GLU A 58 -6.17 15.92 -11.04
CA GLU A 58 -4.83 16.51 -11.30
C GLU A 58 -4.52 16.14 -12.78
N THR A 59 -4.49 17.00 -13.81
CA THR A 59 -3.69 18.20 -14.05
C THR A 59 -4.18 18.82 -15.37
N ASP A 60 -4.77 20.02 -15.32
CA ASP A 60 -4.80 20.93 -16.48
C ASP A 60 -3.87 22.10 -16.13
N GLU A 61 -2.59 21.90 -16.43
CA GLU A 61 -1.56 22.94 -16.42
C GLU A 61 -1.79 23.88 -17.62
N ALA A 62 -2.72 24.81 -17.50
CA ALA A 62 -2.93 25.86 -18.50
C ALA A 62 -3.62 27.12 -17.94
N SER A 63 -3.06 27.74 -16.91
CA SER A 63 -3.30 29.17 -16.67
C SER A 63 -2.15 29.83 -15.90
N VAL A 64 -1.06 30.12 -16.62
CA VAL A 64 -0.15 31.22 -16.23
C VAL A 64 -0.68 32.50 -16.89
N PRO A 65 -1.19 33.47 -16.12
CA PRO A 65 -1.09 34.87 -16.50
C PRO A 65 0.10 35.54 -15.77
N PRO A 66 1.03 36.16 -16.52
CA PRO A 66 2.09 36.97 -15.93
C PRO A 66 1.54 38.36 -15.61
N ALA A 67 1.65 38.85 -14.37
CA ALA A 67 2.01 40.24 -14.07
C ALA A 67 1.80 40.62 -12.59
N ALA A 68 2.72 41.50 -12.16
CA ALA A 68 2.59 42.55 -11.13
C ALA A 68 2.93 42.20 -9.67
N ALA A 69 4.14 42.64 -9.31
CA ALA A 69 4.47 43.49 -8.16
C ALA A 69 3.95 43.09 -6.77
N ASN A 70 4.90 42.83 -5.86
CA ASN A 70 5.03 43.65 -4.65
C ASN A 70 6.46 43.60 -4.10
N GLN A 71 7.03 44.79 -3.90
CA GLN A 71 8.34 45.04 -3.36
C GLN A 71 8.31 45.00 -1.81
N ALA A 72 9.47 44.64 -1.25
CA ALA A 72 10.05 45.16 -0.03
C ALA A 72 9.19 45.18 1.27
N ALA A 73 9.41 44.16 2.10
CA ALA A 73 9.46 44.35 3.55
C ALA A 73 10.60 43.52 4.14
N THR A 74 11.63 44.24 4.60
CA THR A 74 12.57 43.83 5.65
C THR A 74 11.91 42.93 6.68
N ASN A 75 12.52 41.79 6.98
CA ASN A 75 12.72 41.35 8.36
C ASN A 75 13.91 40.41 8.47
N GLN A 76 14.78 40.79 9.39
CA GLN A 76 16.05 40.19 9.71
C GLN A 76 15.87 38.87 10.47
N ALA A 77 16.78 37.96 10.18
CA ALA A 77 17.50 37.10 11.13
C ALA A 77 16.77 35.97 11.89
N LYS A 78 17.53 34.88 12.05
CA LYS A 78 17.30 33.64 12.82
C LYS A 78 16.44 32.63 12.05
N SER A 79 16.87 31.40 11.79
CA SER A 79 18.03 30.66 12.26
C SER A 79 18.18 29.45 11.33
N ASP A 80 19.37 29.25 10.79
CA ASP A 80 19.78 27.98 10.21
C ASP A 80 19.63 26.90 11.29
N SER A 81 18.59 26.07 11.19
CA SER A 81 18.53 24.82 11.94
C SER A 81 19.45 23.82 11.22
N GLU A 82 20.74 23.97 11.45
CA GLU A 82 21.75 22.98 11.07
C GLU A 82 21.48 21.69 11.88
N VAL A 83 20.96 20.65 11.22
CA VAL A 83 20.71 19.36 11.86
C VAL A 83 22.05 18.65 12.07
N GLN A 84 22.58 18.70 13.29
CA GLN A 84 23.78 17.98 13.68
C GLN A 84 23.48 16.47 13.81
N PHE A 85 23.87 15.69 12.82
CA PHE A 85 23.91 14.23 12.94
C PHE A 85 25.17 13.79 13.70
N THR A 86 25.01 13.48 14.99
CA THR A 86 26.06 12.74 15.71
C THR A 86 25.91 11.24 15.44
N ARG A 87 26.96 10.61 14.92
CA ARG A 87 27.02 9.16 14.75
C ARG A 87 27.16 8.49 16.13
N VAL A 88 26.04 8.08 16.71
CA VAL A 88 26.05 7.27 17.94
C VAL A 88 26.64 5.89 17.62
N LYS A 89 27.67 5.46 18.36
CA LYS A 89 28.18 4.08 18.28
C LYS A 89 27.06 3.12 18.67
N ARG A 90 26.90 2.01 17.92
CA ARG A 90 25.81 1.01 18.00
C ARG A 90 25.50 0.41 19.38
N SER A 91 26.24 0.76 20.44
CA SER A 91 26.03 0.27 21.80
C SER A 91 24.91 0.99 22.59
N ARG A 92 24.21 1.97 21.99
CA ARG A 92 23.01 2.60 22.57
C ARG A 92 21.85 2.63 21.57
N VAL A 93 21.43 1.47 21.08
CA VAL A 93 20.08 1.32 20.52
C VAL A 93 19.22 0.79 21.67
N PRO A 94 18.23 1.53 22.17
CA PRO A 94 17.24 0.91 23.04
C PRO A 94 16.48 -0.11 22.20
N SER A 95 16.60 -1.39 22.56
CA SER A 95 15.82 -2.46 21.96
C SER A 95 14.35 -2.18 22.24
N VAL A 96 13.62 -1.73 21.22
CA VAL A 96 12.16 -1.78 21.22
C VAL A 96 11.79 -3.25 21.00
N LEU A 97 11.85 -4.04 22.08
CA LEU A 97 11.26 -5.36 22.16
C LEU A 97 9.96 -5.22 22.97
N PRO A 98 8.78 -5.45 22.36
CA PRO A 98 7.53 -5.42 23.11
C PRO A 98 7.50 -6.60 24.08
N ASN A 99 7.07 -6.34 25.31
CA ASN A 99 6.83 -7.31 26.38
C ASN A 99 6.07 -8.55 25.87
N LEU A 100 6.80 -9.63 25.56
CA LEU A 100 6.23 -10.91 25.12
C LEU A 100 6.02 -11.91 26.26
N LEU A 101 6.21 -11.48 27.51
CA LEU A 101 5.81 -12.18 28.72
C LEU A 101 5.28 -11.12 29.67
N GLY A 102 3.96 -10.91 29.65
CA GLY A 102 3.29 -9.98 30.54
C GLY A 102 3.73 -10.22 31.98
N GLU A 103 3.97 -9.14 32.73
CA GLU A 103 4.27 -9.25 34.14
C GLU A 103 3.19 -10.11 34.83
N PRO A 104 3.57 -11.06 35.68
CA PRO A 104 2.58 -11.88 36.37
C PRO A 104 1.70 -10.95 37.21
N GLY A 105 0.42 -10.86 36.83
CA GLY A 105 -0.55 -10.00 37.47
C GLY A 105 -0.64 -10.23 38.99
N PRO A 106 -1.19 -9.25 39.73
CA PRO A 106 -1.11 -9.15 41.18
C PRO A 106 -1.68 -10.37 41.96
N LEU A 107 -2.50 -11.18 41.29
CA LEU A 107 -3.12 -12.39 41.84
C LEU A 107 -2.10 -13.51 42.17
N ARG A 108 -0.99 -13.63 41.41
CA ARG A 108 0.04 -14.65 41.67
C ARG A 108 0.96 -14.26 42.84
N ALA A 109 1.22 -12.96 43.01
CA ALA A 109 1.97 -12.45 44.16
C ALA A 109 1.22 -12.70 45.49
N MET A 110 -0.10 -12.58 45.48
CA MET A 110 -0.93 -12.86 46.66
C MET A 110 -0.96 -14.35 47.05
N MET A 111 -0.85 -15.27 46.09
CA MET A 111 -0.84 -16.71 46.38
C MET A 111 0.51 -17.26 46.84
N ALA A 112 1.64 -16.61 46.49
CA ALA A 112 2.97 -17.07 46.86
C ALA A 112 3.32 -16.86 48.35
N GLY A 113 2.62 -15.95 49.05
CA GLY A 113 2.89 -15.63 50.46
C GLY A 113 2.25 -16.55 51.50
N ARG A 114 1.51 -17.59 51.10
CA ARG A 114 0.75 -18.44 52.05
C ARG A 114 1.35 -19.82 52.30
N ALA A 115 2.43 -20.19 51.61
CA ALA A 115 3.06 -21.50 51.76
C ALA A 115 4.43 -21.36 52.44
N THR A 116 4.45 -21.30 53.78
CA THR A 116 5.46 -21.95 54.66
C THR A 116 5.31 -21.46 56.11
N THR A 117 4.46 -22.13 56.91
CA THR A 117 4.77 -22.38 58.32
C THR A 117 4.17 -23.74 58.69
N GLY A 118 5.00 -24.77 58.56
CA GLY A 118 4.77 -26.11 59.06
C GLY A 118 6.09 -26.62 59.63
N ALA A 119 6.25 -26.41 60.93
CA ALA A 119 7.21 -27.06 61.81
C ALA A 119 6.47 -27.30 63.14
#